data_AF-D7MM91-F1
#
_entry.id   AF-D7MM91-F1
#
_cell.length_a   1.000
_cell.length_b   1.000
_cell.length_c   1.000
_cell.angle_alpha   90.00
_cell.angle_beta   90.00
_cell.angle_gamma   90.00
#
_symmetry.space_group_name_H-M   'P 1'
#
loop_
_entity.id
_entity.type
_entity.pdbx_description
1 polymer ?
#
loop_
_entity_poly.entity_id
_entity_poly.type
_entity_poly.pdbx_seq_one_letter_code
_entity_poly.pdbx_strand_id
1 'polypeptide(L)'
;MAESVLTEYMHTPKKPRLEKSSGESNSTSTRKQLRKYDPYDDEYIRQYILYYYQFHKSEGFVIDWDKLDFRFETRPIMDPYRIAAYSTNDELIRGVACRAIAQHNADTVSVSSSGSRIEFVDHVSASYRWCAGILYWVTFWARDLASSNPEPKLYQANVRLCGQTFCEIYIFRLKPTDEEIAAVQVDPPPPLYDDDPELPTILFTATGPGSGYMSIPEVSFTRIPAEVEPVSSP
;
A
#
# COMPACT_ATOMS: atom_id res chain seq x y z
N MET A 1 12.69 45.85 10.05
CA MET A 1 12.54 46.24 8.63
C MET A 1 13.60 45.46 7.86
N ALA A 2 13.16 44.37 7.20
CA ALA A 2 13.03 44.26 5.73
C ALA A 2 14.41 44.01 5.08
N GLU A 3 14.72 42.75 4.74
CA GLU A 3 14.64 42.17 3.37
C GLU A 3 15.83 42.62 2.50
N SER A 4 16.71 41.73 2.05
CA SER A 4 16.65 40.93 0.79
C SER A 4 18.08 41.05 0.19
N VAL A 5 18.74 40.03 -0.35
CA VAL A 5 18.70 39.63 -1.77
C VAL A 5 19.57 38.35 -1.85
N LEU A 6 19.00 37.17 -2.11
CA LEU A 6 18.83 36.54 -3.44
C LEU A 6 20.10 35.85 -3.96
N THR A 7 20.35 34.62 -3.48
CA THR A 7 21.33 33.70 -4.08
C THR A 7 20.64 32.83 -5.13
N GLU A 8 21.04 33.09 -6.37
CA GLU A 8 21.08 32.23 -7.56
C GLU A 8 20.28 30.92 -7.56
N TYR A 9 19.28 30.93 -8.45
CA TYR A 9 18.64 29.77 -9.06
C TYR A 9 19.69 28.81 -9.66
N MET A 10 19.93 27.70 -8.98
CA MET A 10 20.52 26.51 -9.60
C MET A 10 19.44 25.77 -10.39
N HIS A 11 19.51 25.87 -11.71
CA HIS A 11 18.74 25.06 -12.64
C HIS A 11 18.96 23.56 -12.36
N THR A 12 17.91 22.87 -11.95
CA THR A 12 17.88 21.40 -11.90
C THR A 12 17.78 20.83 -13.32
N PRO A 13 18.66 19.90 -13.73
CA PRO A 13 18.55 19.28 -15.05
C PRO A 13 17.28 18.45 -15.16
N LYS A 14 16.55 18.58 -16.28
CA LYS A 14 15.42 17.73 -16.62
C LYS A 14 15.88 16.28 -16.77
N LYS A 15 15.22 15.36 -16.06
CA LYS A 15 15.46 13.91 -16.12
C LYS A 15 15.29 13.36 -17.55
N PRO A 16 16.14 12.42 -18.00
CA PRO A 16 15.81 11.56 -19.13
C PRO A 16 14.63 10.67 -18.74
N ARG A 17 13.49 10.82 -19.43
CA ARG A 17 12.38 9.87 -19.36
C ARG A 17 12.84 8.57 -20.00
N LEU A 18 12.88 7.49 -19.23
CA LEU A 18 12.82 6.15 -19.79
C LEU A 18 11.52 6.07 -20.62
N GLU A 19 11.62 5.63 -21.87
CA GLU A 19 10.53 5.71 -22.84
C GLU A 19 9.25 5.10 -22.28
N LYS A 20 8.20 5.94 -22.26
CA LYS A 20 6.83 5.54 -21.98
C LYS A 20 6.40 4.60 -23.11
N SER A 21 6.13 3.33 -22.79
CA SER A 21 5.23 2.53 -23.61
C SER A 21 3.89 3.27 -23.66
N SER A 22 3.53 3.65 -24.88
CA SER A 22 2.36 4.43 -25.23
C SER A 22 1.08 3.68 -24.86
N GLY A 23 0.38 4.22 -23.87
CA GLY A 23 -1.04 4.01 -23.63
C GLY A 23 -1.55 5.32 -23.01
N GLU A 24 -2.36 6.06 -23.76
CA GLU A 24 -2.89 7.37 -23.37
C GLU A 24 -3.59 7.31 -22.01
N SER A 25 -2.97 7.86 -20.97
CA SER A 25 -3.65 8.12 -19.69
C SER A 25 -4.44 9.41 -19.83
N ASN A 26 -5.75 9.29 -20.05
CA ASN A 26 -6.69 10.39 -19.90
C ASN A 26 -6.62 10.92 -18.47
N SER A 27 -5.97 12.07 -18.28
CA SER A 27 -5.87 12.74 -16.99
C SER A 27 -7.18 13.47 -16.66
N THR A 28 -8.14 12.73 -16.14
CA THR A 28 -9.28 13.26 -15.39
C THR A 28 -9.38 12.49 -14.08
N SER A 29 -8.42 12.72 -13.19
CA SER A 29 -8.45 12.23 -11.81
C SER A 29 -9.46 13.06 -11.01
N THR A 30 -10.74 12.88 -11.30
CA THR A 30 -11.82 13.34 -10.44
C THR A 30 -11.72 12.55 -9.15
N ARG A 31 -11.57 13.25 -8.02
CA ARG A 31 -11.51 12.72 -6.66
C ARG A 31 -12.56 11.62 -6.44
N LYS A 32 -12.18 10.33 -6.50
CA LYS A 32 -13.07 9.21 -6.16
C LYS A 32 -13.43 9.36 -4.68
N GLN A 33 -14.67 9.73 -4.38
CA GLN A 33 -15.13 9.88 -3.01
C GLN A 33 -15.43 8.51 -2.45
N LEU A 34 -14.50 7.96 -1.65
CA LEU A 34 -14.70 6.66 -1.01
C LEU A 34 -15.91 6.70 -0.07
N ARG A 35 -16.81 5.74 -0.25
CA ARG A 35 -17.99 5.51 0.58
C ARG A 35 -17.56 5.17 2.01
N LYS A 36 -18.40 5.58 2.96
CA LYS A 36 -18.24 5.18 4.37
C LYS A 36 -18.62 3.71 4.53
N TYR A 37 -18.06 3.12 5.56
CA TYR A 37 -18.39 1.79 6.04
C TYR A 37 -19.90 1.66 6.33
N ASP A 38 -20.50 0.57 5.85
CA ASP A 38 -21.87 0.14 6.16
C ASP A 38 -21.89 -1.40 6.29
N PRO A 39 -22.14 -1.96 7.50
CA PRO A 39 -22.16 -3.41 7.72
C PRO A 39 -23.33 -4.12 7.02
N TYR A 40 -24.37 -3.38 6.64
CA TYR A 40 -25.56 -3.93 6.00
C TYR A 40 -25.47 -3.90 4.47
N ASP A 41 -24.48 -3.21 3.89
CA ASP A 41 -24.27 -3.18 2.45
C ASP A 41 -23.51 -4.45 1.98
N ASP A 42 -24.18 -5.33 1.23
CA ASP A 42 -23.58 -6.52 0.60
C ASP A 42 -22.35 -6.18 -0.24
N GLU A 43 -22.35 -5.01 -0.88
CA GLU A 43 -21.24 -4.55 -1.70
C GLU A 43 -20.02 -4.18 -0.84
N TYR A 44 -20.23 -3.70 0.40
CA TYR A 44 -19.13 -3.50 1.34
C TYR A 44 -18.46 -4.84 1.67
N ILE A 45 -19.26 -5.86 1.98
CA ILE A 45 -18.76 -7.21 2.31
C ILE A 45 -18.01 -7.81 1.12
N ARG A 46 -18.58 -7.70 -0.10
CA ARG A 46 -17.94 -8.18 -1.33
C ARG A 46 -16.59 -7.50 -1.57
N GLN A 47 -16.50 -6.19 -1.38
CA GLN A 47 -15.24 -5.45 -1.52
C GLN A 47 -14.26 -5.72 -0.37
N TYR A 48 -14.75 -5.98 0.85
CA TYR A 48 -13.93 -6.38 1.99
C TYR A 48 -13.22 -7.72 1.72
N ILE A 49 -13.95 -8.73 1.21
CA ILE A 49 -13.37 -10.01 0.80
C ILE A 49 -12.26 -9.76 -0.22
N LEU A 50 -12.52 -8.96 -1.27
CA LEU A 50 -11.54 -8.64 -2.29
C LEU A 50 -10.28 -7.97 -1.71
N TYR A 51 -10.48 -6.94 -0.87
CA TYR A 51 -9.39 -6.24 -0.19
C TYR A 51 -8.59 -7.19 0.71
N TYR A 52 -9.26 -8.02 1.51
CA TYR A 52 -8.63 -8.95 2.44
C TYR A 52 -7.69 -9.89 1.71
N TYR A 53 -8.15 -10.53 0.63
CA TYR A 53 -7.31 -11.45 -0.14
C TYR A 53 -6.16 -10.75 -0.84
N GLN A 54 -6.39 -9.60 -1.47
CA GLN A 54 -5.31 -8.84 -2.11
C GLN A 54 -4.25 -8.41 -1.09
N PHE A 55 -4.69 -7.94 0.07
CA PHE A 55 -3.80 -7.54 1.16
C PHE A 55 -2.99 -8.72 1.68
N HIS A 56 -3.62 -9.86 2.02
CA HIS A 56 -2.93 -10.97 2.67
C HIS A 56 -2.06 -11.77 1.69
N LYS A 57 -2.47 -11.90 0.41
CA LYS A 57 -1.64 -12.56 -0.61
C LYS A 57 -0.39 -11.76 -0.94
N SER A 58 -0.51 -10.44 -1.05
CA SER A 58 0.59 -9.56 -1.44
C SER A 58 1.30 -8.90 -0.26
N GLU A 59 0.91 -9.21 0.98
CA GLU A 59 1.33 -8.53 2.21
C GLU A 59 1.12 -7.00 2.16
N GLY A 60 0.04 -6.56 1.50
CA GLY A 60 -0.41 -5.17 1.43
C GLY A 60 0.17 -4.34 0.29
N PHE A 61 1.03 -4.91 -0.55
CA PHE A 61 1.73 -4.17 -1.62
C PHE A 61 0.94 -4.05 -2.92
N VAL A 62 0.12 -5.04 -3.25
CA VAL A 62 -0.58 -5.11 -4.53
C VAL A 62 -2.07 -5.17 -4.27
N ILE A 63 -2.70 -4.02 -4.43
CA ILE A 63 -4.14 -3.82 -4.20
C ILE A 63 -4.69 -3.03 -5.39
N ASP A 64 -5.78 -3.54 -5.96
CA ASP A 64 -6.49 -2.93 -7.07
C ASP A 64 -7.50 -1.91 -6.53
N TRP A 65 -6.99 -0.71 -6.26
CA TRP A 65 -7.74 0.38 -5.64
C TRP A 65 -8.90 0.88 -6.51
N ASP A 66 -8.86 0.67 -7.83
CA ASP A 66 -9.93 1.10 -8.73
C ASP A 66 -11.21 0.27 -8.52
N LYS A 67 -11.06 -0.99 -8.08
CA LYS A 67 -12.16 -1.89 -7.72
C LYS A 67 -12.72 -1.67 -6.31
N LEU A 68 -12.13 -0.76 -5.53
CA LEU A 68 -12.53 -0.47 -4.16
C LEU A 68 -13.16 0.92 -4.07
N ASP A 69 -14.42 0.96 -3.64
CA ASP A 69 -15.21 2.16 -3.41
C ASP A 69 -15.31 2.51 -1.94
N PHE A 70 -15.02 1.57 -1.03
CA PHE A 70 -15.04 1.78 0.41
C PHE A 70 -13.67 2.09 0.99
N ARG A 71 -13.66 2.66 2.19
CA ARG A 71 -12.45 2.85 2.99
C ARG A 71 -12.14 1.57 3.75
N PHE A 72 -10.96 1.00 3.49
CA PHE A 72 -10.39 -0.11 4.25
C PHE A 72 -9.25 0.37 5.15
N GLU A 73 -8.63 -0.58 5.85
CA GLU A 73 -7.56 -0.32 6.82
C GLU A 73 -6.37 0.41 6.19
N THR A 74 -5.94 -0.03 5.01
CA THR A 74 -4.95 0.68 4.21
C THR A 74 -5.60 1.52 3.14
N ARG A 75 -4.88 2.58 2.73
CA ARG A 75 -5.32 3.54 1.72
C ARG A 75 -4.23 3.77 0.70
N PRO A 76 -4.58 3.98 -0.57
CA PRO A 76 -3.58 4.34 -1.55
C PRO A 76 -3.10 5.76 -1.31
N ILE A 77 -1.83 6.02 -1.60
CA ILE A 77 -1.32 7.37 -1.71
C ILE A 77 -1.61 7.83 -3.15
N MET A 78 -2.63 8.67 -3.31
CA MET A 78 -3.05 9.19 -4.62
C MET A 78 -3.19 10.70 -4.59
N ASP A 79 -2.84 11.34 -5.69
CA ASP A 79 -3.21 12.73 -5.91
C ASP A 79 -4.73 12.84 -6.12
N PRO A 80 -5.38 13.93 -5.62
CA PRO A 80 -4.79 15.13 -5.05
C PRO A 80 -4.64 15.11 -3.50
N TYR A 81 -4.80 13.97 -2.84
CA TYR A 81 -4.80 13.90 -1.37
C TYR A 81 -3.38 13.89 -0.82
N ARG A 82 -2.88 15.07 -0.45
CA ARG A 82 -1.58 15.17 0.23
C ARG A 82 -1.67 14.61 1.64
N ILE A 83 -0.79 13.68 1.95
CA ILE A 83 -0.64 13.13 3.31
C ILE A 83 0.21 14.08 4.17
N ALA A 84 1.22 14.70 3.57
CA ALA A 84 2.10 15.65 4.24
C ALA A 84 1.75 17.10 3.84
N ALA A 85 1.73 17.99 4.82
CA ALA A 85 1.35 19.40 4.61
C ALA A 85 2.33 20.15 3.68
N TYR A 86 3.60 19.76 3.68
CA TYR A 86 4.69 20.51 3.05
C TYR A 86 5.41 19.76 1.93
N SER A 87 4.90 18.61 1.50
CA SER A 87 5.47 17.85 0.39
C SER A 87 4.39 17.27 -0.51
N THR A 88 4.75 16.99 -1.75
CA THR A 88 3.94 16.18 -2.67
C THR A 88 3.91 14.72 -2.23
N ASN A 89 2.98 13.95 -2.78
CA ASN A 89 2.93 12.51 -2.55
C ASN A 89 4.17 11.80 -3.11
N ASP A 90 4.64 12.19 -4.30
CA ASP A 90 5.89 11.67 -4.88
C ASP A 90 7.11 11.92 -3.99
N GLU A 91 7.26 13.12 -3.44
CA GLU A 91 8.33 13.46 -2.50
C GLU A 91 8.25 12.64 -1.21
N LEU A 92 7.03 12.43 -0.69
CA LEU A 92 6.80 11.58 0.47
C LEU A 92 7.21 10.14 0.19
N ILE A 93 6.74 9.54 -0.92
CA ILE A 93 7.02 8.15 -1.27
C ILE A 93 8.52 7.96 -1.50
N ARG A 94 9.16 8.85 -2.26
CA ARG A 94 10.63 8.87 -2.43
C ARG A 94 11.33 8.98 -1.08
N GLY A 95 10.88 9.87 -0.21
CA GLY A 95 11.47 10.07 1.12
C GLY A 95 11.41 8.80 1.99
N VAL A 96 10.25 8.11 1.99
CA VAL A 96 10.08 6.83 2.69
C VAL A 96 11.02 5.77 2.12
N ALA A 97 11.06 5.60 0.80
CA ALA A 97 11.92 4.60 0.15
C ALA A 97 13.41 4.85 0.41
N CYS A 98 13.87 6.11 0.29
CA CYS A 98 15.26 6.47 0.58
C CYS A 98 15.65 6.21 2.04
N ARG A 99 14.76 6.49 3.00
CA ARG A 99 15.01 6.18 4.42
C ARG A 99 15.12 4.68 4.65
N ALA A 100 14.22 3.90 4.05
CA ALA A 100 14.23 2.44 4.13
C ALA A 100 15.55 1.86 3.59
N ILE A 101 15.98 2.33 2.42
CA ILE A 101 17.24 1.95 1.79
C ILE A 101 18.45 2.31 2.66
N ALA A 102 18.49 3.53 3.19
CA ALA A 102 19.61 3.99 4.01
C ALA A 102 19.79 3.11 5.25
N GLN A 103 18.70 2.79 5.95
CA GLN A 103 18.72 1.92 7.12
C GLN A 103 19.09 0.48 6.73
N HIS A 104 18.50 -0.08 5.66
CA HIS A 104 18.83 -1.44 5.20
C HIS A 104 20.32 -1.58 4.80
N ASN A 105 20.88 -0.61 4.09
CA ASN A 105 22.29 -0.61 3.73
C ASN A 105 23.17 -0.49 5.00
N ALA A 106 22.79 0.34 5.98
CA ALA A 106 23.53 0.43 7.24
C ALA A 106 23.50 -0.89 8.03
N ASP A 107 22.33 -1.53 8.11
CA ASP A 107 22.15 -2.79 8.83
C ASP A 107 22.92 -3.93 8.16
N THR A 108 22.90 -4.03 6.83
CA THR A 108 23.62 -5.09 6.09
C THR A 108 25.15 -4.94 6.13
N VAL A 109 25.66 -3.70 6.16
CA VAL A 109 27.10 -3.43 6.39
C VAL A 109 27.51 -3.86 7.81
N SER A 110 26.64 -3.71 8.80
CA SER A 110 26.92 -4.15 10.18
C SER A 110 26.99 -5.68 10.32
N VAL A 111 26.33 -6.42 9.43
CA VAL A 111 26.24 -7.89 9.45
C VAL A 111 27.26 -8.56 8.51
N SER A 112 27.64 -7.93 7.40
CA SER A 112 28.52 -8.53 6.39
C SER A 112 29.52 -7.53 5.78
N SER A 113 30.76 -7.97 5.55
CA SER A 113 31.82 -7.14 4.96
C SER A 113 31.57 -6.75 3.50
N SER A 114 30.57 -7.36 2.84
CA SER A 114 30.11 -7.10 1.48
C SER A 114 28.63 -6.74 1.47
N GLY A 115 28.21 -5.85 2.38
CA GLY A 115 26.82 -5.41 2.54
C GLY A 115 26.18 -4.92 1.23
N SER A 116 24.88 -5.16 1.11
CA SER A 116 24.05 -4.66 0.00
C SER A 116 24.22 -3.16 -0.15
N ARG A 117 24.29 -2.67 -1.40
CA ARG A 117 24.38 -1.23 -1.68
C ARG A 117 23.24 -0.83 -2.59
N ILE A 118 22.05 -0.79 -2.00
CA ILE A 118 20.83 -0.44 -2.72
C ILE A 118 20.82 1.07 -3.01
N GLU A 119 20.56 1.45 -4.26
CA GLU A 119 20.42 2.82 -4.73
C GLU A 119 19.03 3.03 -5.35
N PHE A 120 18.31 4.05 -4.88
CA PHE A 120 16.97 4.38 -5.36
C PHE A 120 16.98 4.88 -6.81
N VAL A 121 16.08 4.36 -7.64
CA VAL A 121 15.87 4.81 -9.03
C VAL A 121 14.58 5.63 -9.13
N ASP A 122 13.44 4.98 -8.90
CA ASP A 122 12.12 5.63 -8.94
C ASP A 122 11.11 4.88 -8.07
N HIS A 123 9.99 5.52 -7.75
CA HIS A 123 8.88 4.89 -7.04
C HIS A 123 7.83 4.38 -8.04
N VAL A 124 7.03 3.40 -7.62
CA VAL A 124 5.95 2.83 -8.44
C VAL A 124 4.60 3.04 -7.79
N SER A 125 4.47 2.63 -6.54
CA SER A 125 3.21 2.72 -5.81
C SER A 125 3.47 2.80 -4.32
N ALA A 126 2.50 3.35 -3.60
CA ALA A 126 2.50 3.32 -2.16
C ALA A 126 1.09 3.27 -1.59
N SER A 127 0.95 2.57 -0.48
CA SER A 127 -0.22 2.61 0.39
C SER A 127 0.21 2.87 1.82
N TYR A 128 -0.74 3.25 2.66
CA TYR A 128 -0.46 3.57 4.06
C TYR A 128 -1.63 3.25 4.98
N ARG A 129 -1.33 3.09 6.27
CA ARG A 129 -2.32 3.16 7.35
C ARG A 129 -1.82 4.03 8.49
N TRP A 130 -2.77 4.66 9.19
CA TRP A 130 -2.48 5.35 10.44
C TRP A 130 -2.34 4.33 11.56
N CYS A 131 -1.34 4.51 12.41
CA CYS A 131 -1.14 3.74 13.64
C CYS A 131 -0.50 4.65 14.69
N ALA A 132 0.31 4.12 15.61
CA ALA A 132 1.25 4.95 16.37
C ALA A 132 2.37 5.45 15.44
N GLY A 133 2.06 6.45 14.62
CA GLY A 133 2.85 6.88 13.45
C GLY A 133 2.11 6.60 12.14
N ILE A 134 2.85 6.37 11.06
CA ILE A 134 2.30 5.96 9.77
C ILE A 134 3.08 4.75 9.28
N LEU A 135 2.36 3.68 8.94
CA LEU A 135 2.92 2.49 8.30
C LEU A 135 2.70 2.59 6.79
N TYR A 136 3.78 2.47 6.03
CA TYR A 136 3.80 2.57 4.58
C TYR A 136 4.18 1.24 3.93
N TRP A 137 3.49 0.87 2.87
CA TRP A 137 3.91 -0.15 1.92
C TRP A 137 4.36 0.58 0.65
N VAL A 138 5.66 0.56 0.37
CA VAL A 138 6.22 1.23 -0.81
C VAL A 138 6.81 0.22 -1.76
N THR A 139 6.46 0.34 -3.04
CA THR A 139 7.09 -0.40 -4.14
C THR A 139 7.92 0.58 -4.97
N PHE A 140 9.20 0.26 -5.20
CA PHE A 140 10.13 1.14 -5.88
C PHE A 140 11.17 0.37 -6.70
N TRP A 141 11.67 1.01 -7.75
CA TRP A 141 12.84 0.56 -8.50
C TRP A 141 14.12 0.96 -7.76
N ALA A 142 15.04 0.01 -7.63
CA ALA A 142 16.38 0.27 -7.11
C ALA A 142 17.42 -0.62 -7.78
N ARG A 143 18.68 -0.20 -7.73
CA ARG A 143 19.84 -0.99 -8.20
C ARG A 143 20.62 -1.46 -6.99
N ASP A 144 21.12 -2.68 -7.03
CA ASP A 144 22.12 -3.12 -6.07
C ASP A 144 23.51 -2.93 -6.66
N LEU A 145 24.22 -1.91 -6.19
CA LEU A 145 25.57 -1.56 -6.65
C LEU A 145 26.64 -2.54 -6.14
N ALA A 146 26.30 -3.42 -5.20
CA ALA A 146 27.17 -4.53 -4.80
C ALA A 146 27.08 -5.72 -5.77
N SER A 147 26.07 -5.73 -6.65
CA SER A 147 25.89 -6.78 -7.67
C SER A 147 26.84 -6.60 -8.85
N SER A 148 27.26 -7.70 -9.48
CA SER A 148 28.07 -7.69 -10.70
C SER A 148 27.34 -7.12 -11.91
N ASN A 149 26.00 -7.10 -11.89
CA ASN A 149 25.16 -6.45 -12.89
C ASN A 149 24.07 -5.59 -12.20
N PRO A 150 24.32 -4.29 -12.00
CA PRO A 150 23.45 -3.40 -11.22
C PRO A 150 22.24 -2.93 -12.05
N GLU A 151 21.45 -3.88 -12.54
CA GLU A 151 20.19 -3.60 -13.21
C GLU A 151 19.11 -3.17 -12.21
N PRO A 152 18.23 -2.21 -12.59
CA PRO A 152 17.08 -1.86 -11.77
C PRO A 152 16.18 -3.07 -11.54
N LYS A 153 15.85 -3.34 -10.28
CA LYS A 153 14.86 -4.33 -9.85
C LYS A 153 13.78 -3.68 -9.01
N LEU A 154 12.61 -4.29 -8.94
CA LEU A 154 11.55 -3.86 -8.04
C LEU A 154 11.83 -4.37 -6.63
N TYR A 155 11.78 -3.45 -5.68
CA TYR A 155 11.84 -3.71 -4.26
C TYR A 155 10.53 -3.27 -3.61
N GLN A 156 10.26 -3.90 -2.48
CA GLN A 156 9.13 -3.63 -1.62
C GLN A 156 9.63 -3.41 -0.20
N ALA A 157 9.16 -2.34 0.43
CA ALA A 157 9.43 -2.08 1.83
C ALA A 157 8.16 -1.76 2.62
N ASN A 158 8.02 -2.40 3.78
CA ASN A 158 6.99 -2.10 4.77
C ASN A 158 7.65 -1.37 5.95
N VAL A 159 7.34 -0.08 6.10
CA VAL A 159 8.11 0.84 6.95
C VAL A 159 7.19 1.68 7.80
N ARG A 160 7.42 1.68 9.10
CA ARG A 160 6.74 2.58 10.04
C ARG A 160 7.61 3.78 10.35
N LEU A 161 7.04 4.96 10.12
CA LEU A 161 7.66 6.23 10.47
C LEU A 161 6.87 6.92 11.58
N CYS A 162 7.58 7.52 12.54
CA CYS A 162 6.98 8.34 13.59
C CYS A 162 7.87 9.55 13.88
N GLY A 163 7.41 10.75 13.48
CA GLY A 163 8.25 11.95 13.53
C GLY A 163 9.47 11.85 12.61
N GLN A 164 10.54 12.56 12.96
CA GLN A 164 11.70 12.66 12.07
C GLN A 164 12.68 11.50 12.21
N THR A 165 12.80 10.89 13.40
CA THR A 165 13.88 9.97 13.76
C THR A 165 13.48 8.51 13.83
N PHE A 166 12.21 8.19 14.11
CA PHE A 166 11.76 6.82 14.20
C PHE A 166 11.51 6.23 12.81
N CYS A 167 12.25 5.17 12.48
CA CYS A 167 12.10 4.39 11.26
C CYS A 167 12.26 2.91 11.61
N GLU A 168 11.17 2.16 11.53
CA GLU A 168 11.16 0.72 11.77
C GLU A 168 10.80 0.01 10.46
N ILE A 169 11.66 -0.92 10.02
CA ILE A 169 11.47 -1.68 8.78
C ILE A 169 11.00 -3.08 9.16
N TYR A 170 9.77 -3.43 8.74
CA TYR A 170 9.23 -4.78 8.92
C TYR A 170 9.54 -5.68 7.73
N ILE A 171 9.53 -5.12 6.52
CA ILE A 171 9.84 -5.84 5.28
C ILE A 171 10.77 -4.97 4.43
N PHE A 172 11.83 -5.56 3.89
CA PHE A 172 12.65 -4.99 2.82
C PHE A 172 13.15 -6.13 1.93
N ARG A 173 12.60 -6.26 0.72
CA ARG A 173 12.93 -7.38 -0.18
C ARG A 173 12.73 -7.01 -1.64
N LEU A 174 13.23 -7.86 -2.54
CA LEU A 174 12.79 -7.85 -3.94
C LEU A 174 11.29 -8.13 -4.00
N LYS A 175 10.58 -7.45 -4.91
CA LYS A 175 9.16 -7.71 -5.17
C LYS A 175 9.01 -9.18 -5.62
N PRO A 176 8.17 -9.98 -4.96
CA PRO A 176 7.85 -11.32 -5.43
C PRO A 176 7.18 -11.28 -6.81
N THR A 177 7.40 -12.33 -7.60
CA THR A 177 6.72 -12.54 -8.89
C THR A 177 5.22 -12.70 -8.70
N ASP A 178 4.46 -12.47 -9.78
CA ASP A 178 2.99 -12.62 -9.72
C ASP A 178 2.60 -14.09 -9.45
N GLU A 179 3.41 -15.06 -9.89
CA GLU A 179 3.25 -16.48 -9.58
C GLU A 179 3.49 -16.78 -8.09
N GLU A 180 4.54 -16.22 -7.49
CA GLU A 180 4.82 -16.37 -6.06
C GLU A 180 3.69 -15.79 -5.21
N ILE A 181 3.16 -14.62 -5.57
CA ILE A 181 2.01 -14.00 -4.90
C ILE A 181 0.75 -14.86 -5.07
N ALA A 182 0.49 -15.37 -6.27
CA ALA A 182 -0.67 -16.20 -6.54
C ALA A 182 -0.64 -17.53 -5.77
N ALA A 183 0.56 -18.08 -5.52
CA ALA A 183 0.77 -19.32 -4.79
C ALA A 183 0.55 -19.20 -3.27
N VAL A 184 0.51 -17.98 -2.71
CA VAL A 184 0.21 -17.76 -1.28
C VAL A 184 -1.21 -18.26 -0.98
N GLN A 185 -1.34 -19.14 0.01
CA GLN A 185 -2.65 -19.56 0.51
C GLN A 185 -3.11 -18.61 1.61
N VAL A 186 -4.37 -18.21 1.54
CA VAL A 186 -5.00 -17.27 2.47
C VAL A 186 -6.32 -17.89 2.90
N ASP A 187 -6.50 -18.06 4.20
CA ASP A 187 -7.77 -18.52 4.76
C ASP A 187 -8.87 -17.47 4.56
N PRO A 188 -10.15 -17.86 4.58
CA PRO A 188 -11.25 -16.88 4.62
C PRO A 188 -11.07 -15.87 5.76
N PRO A 189 -11.57 -14.63 5.59
CA PRO A 189 -11.54 -13.66 6.68
C PRO A 189 -12.21 -14.23 7.94
N PRO A 190 -11.75 -13.82 9.14
CA PRO A 190 -12.49 -14.12 10.36
C PRO A 190 -13.90 -13.52 10.29
N PRO A 191 -14.85 -14.03 11.10
CA PRO A 191 -16.16 -13.42 11.23
C PRO A 191 -16.06 -11.90 11.47
N LEU A 192 -16.90 -11.13 10.79
CA LEU A 192 -17.07 -9.73 11.16
C LEU A 192 -18.18 -9.61 12.20
N TYR A 193 -17.97 -8.77 13.21
CA TYR A 193 -18.99 -8.42 14.21
C TYR A 193 -19.49 -9.63 15.01
N ASP A 194 -18.63 -10.60 15.29
CA ASP A 194 -18.92 -11.66 16.24
C ASP A 194 -18.98 -11.14 17.69
N ASP A 195 -18.18 -10.12 18.00
CA ASP A 195 -18.14 -9.49 19.32
C ASP A 195 -19.12 -8.31 19.50
N ASP A 196 -19.90 -7.93 18.47
CA ASP A 196 -20.82 -6.78 18.51
C ASP A 196 -22.29 -7.22 18.45
N PRO A 197 -23.03 -7.22 19.59
CA PRO A 197 -24.41 -7.69 19.63
C PRO A 197 -25.40 -6.77 18.92
N GLU A 198 -25.00 -5.56 18.51
CA GLU A 198 -25.86 -4.60 17.77
C GLU A 198 -25.73 -4.76 16.24
N LEU A 199 -24.77 -5.55 15.78
CA LEU A 199 -24.50 -5.77 14.36
C LEU A 199 -24.71 -7.25 13.98
N PRO A 200 -25.11 -7.53 12.72
CA PRO A 200 -25.19 -8.90 12.26
C PRO A 200 -23.79 -9.50 12.13
N THR A 201 -23.57 -10.67 12.74
CA THR A 201 -22.33 -11.41 12.52
C THR A 201 -22.28 -11.90 11.08
N ILE A 202 -21.17 -11.64 10.39
CA ILE A 202 -20.94 -12.07 9.00
C ILE A 202 -19.91 -13.19 8.99
N LEU A 203 -20.33 -14.38 8.56
CA LEU A 203 -19.46 -15.54 8.40
C LEU A 203 -19.02 -15.68 6.94
N PHE A 204 -17.77 -16.05 6.72
CA PHE A 204 -17.20 -16.27 5.38
C PHE A 204 -16.93 -17.75 5.14
N THR A 205 -17.19 -18.22 3.92
CA THR A 205 -16.92 -19.59 3.52
C THR A 205 -16.35 -19.62 2.12
N ALA A 206 -15.18 -20.24 1.95
CA ALA A 206 -14.61 -20.49 0.63
C ALA A 206 -15.45 -21.56 -0.09
N THR A 207 -15.96 -21.21 -1.26
CA THR A 207 -16.89 -22.05 -2.04
C THR A 207 -16.23 -22.68 -3.26
N GLY A 208 -15.03 -22.26 -3.64
CA GLY A 208 -14.34 -22.78 -4.80
C GLY A 208 -12.88 -22.33 -4.89
N PRO A 209 -12.10 -22.94 -5.83
CA PRO A 209 -10.74 -22.51 -6.09
C PRO A 209 -10.70 -21.08 -6.63
N GLY A 210 -9.58 -20.40 -6.42
CA GLY A 210 -9.41 -19.05 -6.94
C GLY A 210 -9.27 -18.98 -8.45
N SER A 211 -9.85 -17.95 -9.04
CA SER A 211 -9.75 -17.65 -10.47
C SER A 211 -9.28 -16.23 -10.71
N GLY A 212 -8.66 -15.97 -11.87
CA GLY A 212 -8.20 -14.64 -12.27
C GLY A 212 -6.94 -14.13 -11.58
N TYR A 213 -6.74 -12.82 -11.59
CA TYR A 213 -5.56 -12.15 -11.02
C TYR A 213 -5.40 -12.45 -9.52
N MET A 214 -4.19 -12.81 -9.10
CA MET A 214 -3.86 -13.33 -7.77
C MET A 214 -4.54 -14.63 -7.34
N SER A 215 -5.33 -15.31 -8.19
CA SER A 215 -6.01 -16.55 -7.83
C SER A 215 -6.82 -16.41 -6.52
N ILE A 216 -7.65 -15.37 -6.42
CA ILE A 216 -8.49 -15.11 -5.25
C ILE A 216 -9.65 -16.12 -5.25
N PRO A 217 -9.88 -16.88 -4.16
CA PRO A 217 -10.96 -17.87 -4.07
C PRO A 217 -12.33 -17.22 -4.18
N GLU A 218 -13.28 -18.01 -4.70
CA GLU A 218 -14.70 -17.67 -4.55
C GLU A 218 -15.10 -17.83 -3.09
N VAL A 219 -15.66 -16.77 -2.52
CA VAL A 219 -16.07 -16.73 -1.11
C VAL A 219 -17.49 -16.22 -1.03
N SER A 220 -18.35 -17.00 -0.36
CA SER A 220 -19.70 -16.58 0.03
C SER A 220 -19.70 -16.06 1.47
N PHE A 221 -20.67 -15.22 1.80
CA PHE A 221 -20.90 -14.79 3.18
C PHE A 221 -22.33 -15.08 3.63
N THR A 222 -22.51 -15.32 4.92
CA THR A 222 -23.82 -15.50 5.57
C THR A 222 -23.97 -14.51 6.72
N ARG A 223 -25.16 -13.92 6.87
CA ARG A 223 -25.48 -13.03 8.00
C ARG A 223 -26.28 -13.76 9.05
N ILE A 224 -25.80 -13.70 10.29
CA ILE A 224 -26.55 -14.05 11.48
C ILE A 224 -27.11 -12.73 12.03
N PRO A 225 -28.44 -12.59 12.20
CA PRO A 225 -29.03 -11.36 12.74
C PRO A 225 -28.47 -10.99 14.11
N ALA A 226 -28.41 -9.68 14.39
CA ALA A 226 -28.05 -9.15 15.70
C ALA A 226 -29.01 -9.68 16.79
N GLU A 227 -28.51 -9.88 18.01
CA GLU A 227 -29.33 -10.34 19.14
C GLU A 227 -30.31 -9.26 19.64
N VAL A 228 -30.01 -7.99 19.34
CA VAL A 228 -30.85 -6.84 19.69
C VAL A 228 -31.55 -6.34 18.43
N GLU A 229 -32.89 -6.37 18.40
CA GLU A 229 -33.63 -5.75 17.30
C GLU A 229 -33.40 -4.23 17.29
N PRO A 230 -33.19 -3.61 16.11
CA PRO A 230 -33.05 -2.17 16.02
C PRO A 230 -34.36 -1.52 16.47
N VAL A 231 -34.31 -0.81 17.59
CA VAL A 231 -35.46 -0.04 18.10
C VAL A 231 -35.83 0.99 17.04
N SER A 232 -36.91 0.73 16.32
CA SER A 232 -37.51 1.69 15.39
C SER A 232 -37.89 2.93 16.19
N SER A 233 -37.14 4.01 16.04
CA SER A 233 -37.51 5.29 16.65
C SER A 233 -38.70 5.87 15.88
N PRO A 234 -39.76 6.35 16.56
CA PRO A 234 -40.98 6.87 15.96
C PRO A 234 -40.79 8.19 15.19
#